data_AF-A0AA41A2Z7-F1
#
_entry.id   AF-A0AA41A2Z7-F1
#
_cell.length_a   1.000
_cell.length_b   1.000
_cell.length_c   1.000
_cell.angle_alpha   90.00
_cell.angle_beta   90.00
_cell.angle_gamma   90.00
#
_symmetry.space_group_name_H-M   'P 1'
#
loop_
_entity.id
_entity.type
_entity.pdbx_description
1 polymer ?
#
loop_
_entity_poly.entity_id
_entity_poly.type
_entity_poly.pdbx_seq_one_letter_code
_entity_poly.pdbx_strand_id
1 'polypeptide(L)'
;MGSFVNGLVFGADGTLYGSGDNNLYKLNTSNGQASLIGSMGSPESAGDLAFFKGQLYLASNLGLAVVNPLTGASQLIGGTTDMFGLASTVDALFGVKDNAIYTIDPTTGLGTKVSSYTYGQAYGAASAPTAVPEPATWAMLLLGLVLVGYALRRRGTGPNAAIA
;
A
#
# COMPACT_ATOMS: atom_id res chain seq x y z
N MET A 1 -16.73 -7.09 21.85
CA MET A 1 -15.26 -7.06 22.01
C MET A 1 -14.68 -6.81 20.63
N GLY A 2 -13.72 -5.88 20.49
CA GLY A 2 -13.13 -5.56 19.18
C GLY A 2 -12.24 -6.71 18.69
N SER A 3 -12.17 -6.91 17.38
CA SER A 3 -11.24 -7.85 16.74
C SER A 3 -9.80 -7.35 16.91
N PHE A 4 -8.87 -8.24 17.22
CA PHE A 4 -7.44 -7.91 17.24
C PHE A 4 -6.90 -7.94 15.81
N VAL A 5 -6.49 -6.78 15.28
CA VAL A 5 -5.88 -6.64 13.95
C VAL A 5 -4.41 -6.29 14.13
N ASN A 6 -3.52 -7.10 13.57
CA ASN A 6 -2.06 -6.95 13.70
C ASN A 6 -1.34 -6.60 12.40
N GLY A 7 -2.01 -6.70 11.24
CA GLY A 7 -1.48 -6.25 9.95
C GLY A 7 -2.49 -5.39 9.21
N LEU A 8 -2.00 -4.42 8.43
CA LEU A 8 -2.82 -3.51 7.63
C LEU A 8 -2.20 -3.27 6.25
N VAL A 9 -3.03 -3.21 5.22
CA VAL A 9 -2.58 -2.84 3.87
C VAL A 9 -3.69 -2.17 3.07
N PHE A 10 -3.34 -1.15 2.30
CA PHE A 10 -4.25 -0.58 1.29
C PHE A 10 -4.19 -1.37 -0.01
N GLY A 11 -5.36 -1.69 -0.56
CA GLY A 11 -5.52 -2.08 -1.95
C GLY A 11 -5.41 -0.89 -2.90
N ALA A 12 -5.13 -1.17 -4.18
CA ALA A 12 -5.04 -0.13 -5.21
C ALA A 12 -6.37 0.63 -5.44
N ASP A 13 -7.49 0.03 -5.04
CA ASP A 13 -8.83 0.62 -5.07
C ASP A 13 -9.13 1.53 -3.86
N GLY A 14 -8.17 1.66 -2.93
CA GLY A 14 -8.32 2.42 -1.68
C GLY A 14 -9.00 1.64 -0.55
N THR A 15 -9.35 0.37 -0.75
CA THR A 15 -9.86 -0.48 0.34
C THR A 15 -8.75 -0.75 1.35
N LEU A 16 -8.99 -0.45 2.64
CA LEU A 16 -8.09 -0.83 3.73
C LEU A 16 -8.44 -2.24 4.21
N TYR A 17 -7.48 -3.15 4.09
CA TYR A 17 -7.56 -4.52 4.60
C TYR A 17 -6.81 -4.63 5.92
N GLY A 18 -7.27 -5.53 6.79
CA GLY A 18 -6.56 -5.91 8.01
C GLY A 18 -6.58 -7.41 8.25
N SER A 19 -5.46 -7.95 8.71
CA SER A 19 -5.32 -9.33 9.18
C SER A 19 -5.35 -9.36 10.71
N GLY A 20 -6.01 -10.37 11.28
CA GLY A 20 -6.16 -10.45 12.73
C GLY A 20 -7.05 -11.59 13.17
N ASP A 21 -6.80 -12.21 14.33
CA ASP A 21 -7.55 -13.37 14.83
C ASP A 21 -7.78 -14.46 13.77
N ASN A 22 -6.81 -14.61 12.86
CA ASN A 22 -6.86 -15.51 11.71
C ASN A 22 -8.00 -15.25 10.69
N ASN A 23 -8.44 -14.00 10.63
CA ASN A 23 -9.45 -13.50 9.71
C ASN A 23 -8.90 -12.32 8.90
N LEU A 24 -9.52 -12.11 7.74
CA LEU A 24 -9.34 -10.91 6.94
C LEU A 24 -10.54 -9.98 7.14
N TYR A 25 -10.26 -8.70 7.34
CA TYR A 25 -11.24 -7.66 7.54
C TYR A 25 -11.10 -6.55 6.51
N LYS A 26 -12.23 -5.90 6.19
CA LYS A 26 -12.27 -4.58 5.57
C LYS A 26 -12.44 -3.53 6.66
N LEU A 27 -11.61 -2.49 6.66
CA LEU A 27 -11.71 -1.40 7.62
C LEU A 27 -12.30 -0.16 6.97
N ASN A 28 -13.25 0.47 7.65
CA ASN A 28 -13.75 1.78 7.30
C ASN A 28 -12.76 2.84 7.79
N THR A 29 -12.20 3.61 6.86
CA THR A 29 -11.16 4.61 7.17
C THR A 29 -11.69 5.87 7.86
N SER A 30 -13.00 6.11 7.85
CA SER A 30 -13.59 7.29 8.51
C SER A 30 -13.81 7.09 10.00
N ASN A 31 -14.00 5.85 10.45
CA ASN A 31 -14.36 5.54 11.84
C ASN A 31 -13.63 4.33 12.44
N GLY A 32 -12.74 3.65 11.68
CA GLY A 32 -11.96 2.50 12.13
C GLY A 32 -12.76 1.20 12.28
N GLN A 33 -14.03 1.16 11.88
CA GLN A 33 -14.85 -0.05 12.04
C GLN A 33 -14.37 -1.16 11.10
N ALA A 34 -14.07 -2.33 11.66
CA ALA A 34 -13.75 -3.55 10.91
C ALA A 34 -15.03 -4.33 10.54
N SER A 35 -15.10 -4.82 9.31
CA SER A 35 -16.10 -5.74 8.79
C SER A 35 -15.41 -7.02 8.33
N LEU A 36 -15.88 -8.17 8.78
CA LEU A 36 -15.30 -9.47 8.40
C LEU A 36 -15.48 -9.72 6.90
N ILE A 37 -14.39 -10.07 6.21
CA ILE A 37 -14.41 -10.61 4.86
C ILE A 37 -14.51 -12.14 4.92
N GLY A 38 -13.64 -12.78 5.71
CA GLY A 38 -13.66 -14.22 5.90
C GLY A 38 -12.45 -14.74 6.67
N SER A 39 -12.45 -16.05 6.94
CA SER A 39 -11.36 -16.71 7.65
C SER A 39 -10.18 -17.02 6.73
N MET A 40 -8.97 -16.81 7.22
CA MET A 40 -7.73 -17.14 6.52
C MET A 40 -7.34 -18.61 6.70
N GLY A 41 -7.90 -19.36 7.64
CA GLY A 41 -7.57 -20.77 7.82
C GLY A 41 -6.15 -20.99 8.38
N SER A 42 -5.44 -22.05 7.98
CA SER A 42 -4.33 -22.57 8.79
C SER A 42 -2.93 -21.91 8.71
N PRO A 43 -2.63 -20.84 7.95
CA PRO A 43 -1.29 -20.25 8.05
C PRO A 43 -1.07 -19.37 9.28
N GLU A 44 -2.14 -18.91 9.94
CA GLU A 44 -2.16 -17.98 11.10
C GLU A 44 -1.42 -16.65 10.86
N SER A 45 -2.12 -15.53 11.04
CA SER A 45 -1.50 -14.19 10.91
C SER A 45 -0.37 -13.99 11.92
N ALA A 46 0.87 -13.86 11.45
CA ALA A 46 2.01 -13.47 12.28
C ALA A 46 2.15 -11.95 12.32
N GLY A 47 1.86 -11.27 11.21
CA GLY A 47 1.98 -9.83 11.10
C GLY A 47 1.32 -9.27 9.84
N ASP A 48 2.11 -8.59 9.03
CA ASP A 48 1.64 -7.71 7.98
C ASP A 48 1.08 -8.43 6.76
N LEU A 49 0.37 -7.64 5.97
CA LEU A 49 -0.11 -7.96 4.62
C LEU A 49 0.63 -7.08 3.61
N ALA A 50 0.86 -7.60 2.40
CA ALA A 50 1.37 -6.79 1.30
C ALA A 50 0.77 -7.21 -0.04
N PHE A 51 0.34 -6.23 -0.84
CA PHE A 51 0.00 -6.47 -2.23
C PHE A 51 1.28 -6.50 -3.08
N PHE A 52 1.46 -7.56 -3.87
CA PHE A 52 2.56 -7.66 -4.83
C PHE A 52 2.10 -8.37 -6.10
N LYS A 53 2.33 -7.75 -7.27
CA LYS A 53 1.93 -8.26 -8.59
C LYS A 53 0.46 -8.75 -8.64
N GLY A 54 -0.43 -8.00 -8.00
CA GLY A 54 -1.88 -8.26 -7.98
C GLY A 54 -2.33 -9.31 -6.96
N GLN A 55 -1.43 -9.92 -6.20
CA GLN A 55 -1.75 -10.88 -5.15
C GLN A 55 -1.60 -10.23 -3.77
N LEU A 56 -2.45 -10.62 -2.83
CA LEU A 56 -2.35 -10.24 -1.43
C LEU A 56 -1.56 -11.32 -0.69
N TYR A 57 -0.40 -10.96 -0.15
CA TYR A 57 0.44 -11.83 0.63
C TYR A 57 0.28 -11.56 2.13
N LEU A 58 0.45 -12.60 2.93
CA LEU A 58 0.39 -12.59 4.40
C LEU A 58 1.72 -13.11 4.96
N ALA A 59 2.23 -12.39 5.97
CA ALA A 59 3.26 -12.88 6.87
C ALA A 59 2.59 -13.77 7.92
N SER A 60 2.89 -15.05 7.88
CA SER A 60 2.23 -16.06 8.70
C SER A 60 3.21 -16.81 9.60
N ASN A 61 2.69 -17.47 10.64
CA ASN A 61 3.51 -18.29 11.55
C ASN A 61 4.20 -19.46 10.83
N LEU A 62 3.67 -19.86 9.67
CA LEU A 62 4.17 -20.95 8.83
C LEU A 62 4.97 -20.45 7.60
N GLY A 63 5.25 -19.15 7.51
CA GLY A 63 5.94 -18.53 6.39
C GLY A 63 5.02 -17.64 5.56
N LEU A 64 5.28 -17.57 4.25
CA LEU A 64 4.47 -16.76 3.34
C LEU A 64 3.18 -17.48 2.96
N ALA A 65 2.07 -16.75 2.87
CA ALA A 65 0.81 -17.25 2.31
C ALA A 65 0.21 -16.23 1.34
N VAL A 66 -0.60 -16.71 0.39
CA VAL A 66 -1.47 -15.86 -0.44
C VAL A 66 -2.86 -15.86 0.15
N VAL A 67 -3.50 -14.70 0.20
CA VAL A 67 -4.86 -14.51 0.71
C VAL A 67 -5.74 -14.01 -0.43
N ASN A 68 -6.93 -14.59 -0.58
CA ASN A 68 -7.95 -14.05 -1.47
C ASN A 68 -8.64 -12.85 -0.80
N PRO A 69 -8.51 -11.62 -1.34
CA PRO A 69 -9.05 -10.42 -0.70
C PRO A 69 -10.58 -10.35 -0.74
N LEU A 70 -11.26 -11.20 -1.52
CA LEU A 70 -12.72 -11.24 -1.62
C LEU A 70 -13.35 -12.22 -0.63
N THR A 71 -12.65 -13.30 -0.31
CA THR A 71 -13.20 -14.39 0.52
C THR A 71 -12.46 -14.59 1.84
N GLY A 72 -11.26 -14.00 1.99
CA GLY A 72 -10.37 -14.23 3.12
C GLY A 72 -9.62 -15.57 3.06
N ALA A 73 -10.02 -16.51 2.20
CA ALA A 73 -9.38 -17.82 2.12
C ALA A 73 -7.90 -17.69 1.73
N SER A 74 -7.02 -18.42 2.41
CA SER A 74 -5.58 -18.38 2.13
C SER A 74 -5.03 -19.72 1.68
N GLN A 75 -3.88 -19.65 1.01
CA GLN A 75 -3.07 -20.79 0.60
C GLN A 75 -1.63 -20.57 1.11
N LEU A 76 -1.13 -21.52 1.89
CA LEU A 76 0.24 -21.51 2.38
C LEU A 76 1.22 -21.72 1.21
N ILE A 77 2.25 -20.88 1.14
CA ILE A 77 3.43 -21.08 0.29
C ILE A 77 4.55 -21.72 1.13
N GLY A 78 4.74 -21.26 2.37
CA GLY A 78 5.81 -21.71 3.27
C GLY A 78 7.02 -20.78 3.21
N GLY A 79 8.21 -21.34 3.39
CA GLY A 79 9.48 -20.60 3.29
C GLY A 79 10.00 -20.08 4.63
N THR A 80 10.51 -18.85 4.66
CA THR A 80 11.15 -18.29 5.86
C THR A 80 10.11 -17.91 6.92
N THR A 81 10.23 -18.47 8.12
CA THR A 81 9.38 -18.19 9.28
C THR A 81 9.89 -17.00 10.11
N ASP A 82 9.07 -16.53 11.04
CA ASP A 82 9.35 -15.39 11.94
C ASP A 82 9.58 -14.08 11.19
N MET A 83 8.98 -13.95 10.00
CA MET A 83 8.86 -12.69 9.28
C MET A 83 7.54 -12.05 9.67
N PHE A 84 7.60 -10.90 10.32
CA PHE A 84 6.42 -10.18 10.80
C PHE A 84 6.06 -9.02 9.88
N GLY A 85 7.06 -8.25 9.46
CA GLY A 85 6.86 -7.15 8.53
C GLY A 85 6.82 -7.64 7.09
N LEU A 86 5.92 -7.09 6.28
CA LEU A 86 5.83 -7.30 4.84
C LEU A 86 5.62 -5.96 4.13
N ALA A 87 6.39 -5.74 3.08
CA ALA A 87 6.24 -4.57 2.22
C ALA A 87 6.62 -4.96 0.79
N SER A 88 6.19 -4.17 -0.16
CA SER A 88 6.44 -4.42 -1.57
C SER A 88 6.86 -3.14 -2.29
N THR A 89 7.63 -3.35 -3.34
CA THR A 89 7.86 -2.38 -4.41
C THR A 89 7.21 -2.91 -5.68
N VAL A 90 7.35 -2.20 -6.80
CA VAL A 90 6.93 -2.71 -8.11
C VAL A 90 7.67 -4.01 -8.49
N ASP A 91 8.92 -4.15 -8.06
CA ASP A 91 9.80 -5.24 -8.53
C ASP A 91 9.97 -6.38 -7.53
N ALA A 92 9.89 -6.09 -6.23
CA ALA A 92 10.22 -7.05 -5.18
C ALA A 92 9.24 -7.02 -4.00
N LEU A 93 9.04 -8.19 -3.42
CA LEU A 93 8.43 -8.39 -2.11
C LEU A 93 9.54 -8.44 -1.06
N PHE A 94 9.36 -7.70 0.02
CA PHE A 94 10.27 -7.63 1.15
C PHE A 94 9.56 -8.09 2.41
N GLY A 95 10.34 -8.60 3.35
CA GLY A 95 9.87 -8.65 4.71
C GLY A 95 10.97 -8.51 5.73
N VAL A 96 10.54 -8.43 6.98
CA VAL A 96 11.37 -8.05 8.11
C VAL A 96 11.32 -9.15 9.15
N LYS A 97 12.52 -9.60 9.53
CA LYS A 97 12.77 -10.60 10.57
C LYS A 97 13.88 -10.08 11.46
N ASP A 98 13.63 -10.10 12.76
CA ASP A 98 14.54 -9.56 13.76
C ASP A 98 14.96 -8.13 13.41
N ASN A 99 16.26 -7.93 13.20
CA ASN A 99 16.86 -6.65 12.84
C ASN A 99 17.30 -6.59 11.36
N ALA A 100 16.69 -7.40 10.50
CA ALA A 100 17.11 -7.59 9.12
C ALA A 100 15.96 -7.51 8.11
N ILE A 101 16.30 -7.00 6.92
CA ILE A 101 15.40 -6.91 5.77
C ILE A 101 15.79 -8.01 4.79
N TYR A 102 14.78 -8.69 4.26
CA TYR A 102 14.92 -9.77 3.30
C TYR A 102 14.11 -9.44 2.05
N THR A 103 14.64 -9.75 0.86
CA THR A 103 13.80 -9.98 -0.32
C THR A 103 13.18 -11.36 -0.22
N ILE A 104 11.94 -11.52 -0.64
CA ILE A 104 11.22 -12.80 -0.59
C ILE A 104 10.96 -13.28 -2.02
N ASP A 105 11.29 -14.53 -2.30
CA ASP A 105 10.77 -15.21 -3.49
C ASP A 105 9.28 -15.56 -3.27
N PRO A 106 8.34 -14.95 -4.01
CA PRO A 106 6.91 -15.16 -3.80
C PRO A 106 6.42 -16.56 -4.21
N THR A 107 7.23 -17.35 -4.92
CA THR A 107 6.89 -18.73 -5.31
C THR A 107 7.28 -19.74 -4.25
N THR A 108 8.40 -19.52 -3.56
CA THR A 108 8.93 -20.45 -2.55
C THR A 108 8.79 -19.94 -1.11
N GLY A 109 8.51 -18.65 -0.93
CA GLY A 109 8.49 -17.97 0.37
C GLY A 109 9.87 -17.80 1.01
N LEU A 110 10.96 -18.14 0.30
CA LEU A 110 12.31 -18.06 0.84
C LEU A 110 12.83 -16.62 0.86
N GLY A 111 13.27 -16.18 2.02
CA GLY A 111 13.91 -14.88 2.23
C GLY A 111 15.41 -14.92 1.95
N THR A 112 15.90 -13.94 1.19
CA THR A 112 17.33 -13.64 1.02
C THR A 112 17.65 -12.33 1.73
N LYS A 113 18.57 -12.35 2.68
CA LYS A 113 18.93 -11.16 3.47
C LYS A 113 19.53 -10.08 2.56
N VAL A 114 19.01 -8.87 2.67
CA VAL A 114 19.48 -7.67 1.94
C VAL A 114 20.35 -6.82 2.85
N SER A 115 19.89 -6.57 4.07
CA SER A 115 20.55 -5.67 5.01
C SER A 115 20.14 -5.97 6.45
N SER A 116 20.82 -5.32 7.40
CA SER A 116 20.42 -5.31 8.81
C SER A 116 20.68 -3.94 9.43
N TYR A 117 19.98 -3.66 10.53
CA TYR A 117 20.09 -2.44 11.33
C TYR A 117 20.41 -2.76 12.78
N THR A 118 20.94 -1.77 13.50
CA THR A 118 21.48 -1.96 14.86
C THR A 118 20.44 -1.75 15.97
N TYR A 119 19.28 -1.19 15.63
CA TYR A 119 18.23 -0.83 16.59
C TYR A 119 17.19 -1.96 16.69
N GLY A 120 17.42 -2.92 17.59
CA GLY A 120 16.42 -3.90 18.02
C GLY A 120 15.72 -4.70 16.90
N GLN A 121 14.65 -5.40 17.28
CA GLN A 121 13.78 -6.09 16.31
C GLN A 121 12.75 -5.12 15.76
N ALA A 122 12.30 -5.31 14.52
CA ALA A 122 11.11 -4.66 13.99
C ALA A 122 10.05 -5.70 13.59
N TYR A 123 8.79 -5.37 13.86
CA TYR A 123 7.66 -6.28 13.66
C TYR A 123 6.76 -5.88 12.49
N GLY A 124 7.03 -4.75 11.85
CA GLY A 124 6.19 -4.23 10.77
C GLY A 124 7.00 -3.57 9.66
N ALA A 125 6.42 -3.49 8.49
CA ALA A 125 6.91 -2.77 7.33
C ALA A 125 5.72 -2.20 6.54
N ALA A 126 5.95 -1.16 5.75
CA ALA A 126 4.92 -0.59 4.89
C ALA A 126 5.51 -0.29 3.52
N SER A 127 4.75 -0.61 2.46
CA SER A 127 5.07 -0.17 1.12
C SER A 127 4.95 1.34 1.02
N ALA A 128 5.96 2.00 0.43
CA ALA A 128 5.83 3.41 0.11
C ALA A 128 4.72 3.58 -0.94
N PRO A 129 3.80 4.56 -0.78
CA PRO A 129 2.82 4.84 -1.83
C PRO A 129 3.56 5.26 -3.10
N THR A 130 3.11 4.77 -4.25
CA THR A 130 3.63 5.27 -5.53
C THR A 130 3.31 6.75 -5.60
N ALA A 131 4.32 7.61 -5.75
CA ALA A 131 4.11 9.03 -5.96
C ALA A 131 3.11 9.22 -7.10
N VAL A 132 2.00 9.91 -6.84
CA VAL A 132 1.06 10.28 -7.89
C VAL A 132 1.83 11.20 -8.83
N PRO A 133 2.17 10.78 -10.07
CA PRO A 133 2.83 11.67 -11.02
C PRO A 133 1.88 12.85 -11.18
N GLU A 134 2.35 14.11 -11.10
CA GLU A 134 1.46 15.27 -11.26
C GLU A 134 1.10 15.47 -12.74
N PRO A 135 0.00 14.92 -13.29
CA PRO A 135 -0.24 14.98 -14.74
C PRO A 135 -1.07 16.23 -15.08
N ALA A 136 -1.66 16.89 -14.08
CA ALA A 136 -2.64 17.95 -14.24
C ALA A 136 -2.18 19.31 -13.71
N THR A 137 -1.20 19.38 -12.79
CA THR A 137 -0.71 20.65 -12.25
C THR A 137 -0.15 21.53 -13.37
N TRP A 138 0.65 20.95 -14.26
CA TRP A 138 1.22 21.64 -15.42
C TRP A 138 0.15 22.01 -16.46
N ALA A 139 -0.81 21.12 -16.72
CA ALA A 139 -1.89 21.40 -17.65
C ALA A 139 -2.78 22.55 -17.16
N MET A 140 -3.13 22.57 -15.87
CA MET A 140 -3.92 23.62 -15.24
C MET A 140 -3.14 24.93 -15.11
N LEU A 141 -1.84 24.87 -14.82
CA LEU A 141 -0.95 26.04 -14.81
C LEU A 141 -0.83 26.66 -16.20
N LEU A 142 -0.59 25.85 -17.23
CA LEU A 142 -0.48 26.32 -18.62
C LEU A 142 -1.81 26.89 -19.11
N LEU A 143 -2.93 26.22 -18.83
CA LEU A 143 -4.27 26.73 -19.13
C LEU A 143 -4.52 28.07 -18.43
N GLY A 144 -4.17 28.18 -17.15
CA GLY A 144 -4.28 29.41 -16.37
C GLY A 144 -3.45 30.56 -16.96
N LEU A 145 -2.19 30.29 -17.31
CA LEU A 145 -1.30 31.29 -17.92
C LEU A 145 -1.81 31.74 -19.30
N VAL A 146 -2.34 30.82 -20.12
CA VAL A 146 -2.96 31.15 -21.41
C VAL A 146 -4.19 32.04 -21.23
N LEU A 147 -5.06 31.72 -20.28
CA LEU A 147 -6.27 32.52 -19.99
C LEU A 147 -5.91 33.92 -19.45
N VAL A 148 -4.91 34.02 -18.58
CA VAL A 148 -4.38 35.31 -18.08
C VAL A 148 -3.80 36.12 -19.22
N GLY A 149 -2.94 35.53 -20.05
CA GLY A 149 -2.36 36.22 -21.21
C GLY A 149 -3.43 36.71 -22.20
N TYR A 150 -4.46 35.91 -22.46
CA TYR A 150 -5.59 36.29 -23.29
C TYR A 150 -6.40 37.46 -22.71
N ALA A 151 -6.69 37.42 -21.41
CA ALA A 151 -7.42 38.49 -20.73
C ALA A 151 -6.63 39.81 -20.72
N LEU A 152 -5.32 39.76 -20.51
CA LEU A 152 -4.44 40.93 -20.57
C LEU A 152 -4.39 41.54 -21.98
N ARG A 153 -4.36 40.71 -23.03
CA ARG A 153 -4.33 41.17 -24.42
C ARG A 153 -5.63 41.88 -24.84
N ARG A 154 -6.79 41.43 -24.32
CA ARG A 154 -8.09 42.08 -24.58
C ARG A 154 -8.26 43.44 -23.91
N ARG A 155 -7.51 43.71 -22.84
CA ARG A 155 -7.60 44.99 -22.11
C ARG A 155 -6.77 46.12 -22.74
N GLY A 156 -5.75 45.79 -23.54
CA GLY A 156 -4.87 46.77 -24.19
C GLY A 156 -5.42 47.41 -25.48
N THR A 157 -6.59 46.98 -25.98
CA THR A 157 -7.18 47.44 -27.24
C THR A 157 -8.44 48.29 -27.06
N GLY A 158 -8.53 49.08 -25.99
CA GLY A 158 -9.57 50.11 -25.86
C GLY A 158 -9.31 51.24 -26.87
N PRO A 159 -10.32 51.70 -27.64
CA PRO A 159 -10.12 52.80 -28.57
C PRO A 159 -9.77 54.07 -27.80
N ASN A 160 -8.63 54.69 -28.12
CA ASN A 160 -8.34 56.05 -27.71
C ASN A 160 -9.44 56.94 -28.32
N ALA A 161 -10.40 57.36 -27.51
CA ALA A 161 -11.35 58.38 -27.89
C ALA A 161 -10.57 59.67 -28.11
N ALA A 162 -10.35 60.03 -29.37
CA ALA A 162 -9.84 61.33 -29.74
C ALA A 162 -10.90 62.38 -29.36
N ILE A 163 -10.56 63.23 -28.40
CA ILE A 163 -11.35 64.41 -28.03
C ILE A 163 -10.98 65.52 -29.03
N ALA A 164 -12.03 66.05 -29.66
CA ALA A 164 -12.20 67.28 -30.45
C ALA A 164 -10.96 68.09 -30.87
#